data_AF-A0A947ILS5-F1
#
_entry.id   AF-A0A947ILS5-F1
#
_cell.length_a   1.000
_cell.length_b   1.000
_cell.length_c   1.000
_cell.angle_alpha   90.00
_cell.angle_beta   90.00
_cell.angle_gamma   90.00
#
_symmetry.space_group_name_H-M   'P 1'
#
loop_
_entity.id
_entity.type
_entity.pdbx_description
1 polymer ?
#
loop_
_entity_poly.entity_id
_entity_poly.type
_entity_poly.pdbx_seq_one_letter_code
_entity_poly.pdbx_strand_id
1 'polypeptide(L)'
;TYHGPGQLVGYVLVDLRRLGMGIRDLVTAIENSIVAVLARLDIAAHPRPDAPGVYVESGAKIAQLGLRVRRGSTFHGLSLNIDMDLSVFQRINPCGHQGMEVTDIRRQSAAEPLSQNELTGMLSTELAGLLGYLHCREVSEHSLPDASGVL
;
A
#
# COMPACT_ATOMS: atom_id res chain seq x y z
N THR A 1 -0.75 -1.75 13.80
CA THR A 1 -0.59 -2.83 12.80
C THR A 1 0.69 -3.59 13.11
N TYR A 2 0.99 -4.65 12.37
CA TYR A 2 2.25 -5.38 12.41
C TYR A 2 2.91 -5.35 11.03
N HIS A 3 4.24 -5.30 11.01
CA HIS A 3 5.05 -5.41 9.80
C HIS A 3 6.14 -6.44 10.01
N GLY A 4 6.37 -7.29 9.01
CA GLY A 4 7.36 -8.37 9.09
C GLY A 4 7.66 -8.99 7.72
N PRO A 5 8.52 -10.00 7.66
CA PRO A 5 8.84 -10.73 6.44
C PRO A 5 7.58 -11.20 5.71
N GLY A 6 7.60 -11.16 4.37
CA GLY A 6 6.43 -11.51 3.56
C GLY A 6 5.41 -10.38 3.40
N GLN A 7 5.73 -9.16 3.82
CA GLN A 7 4.88 -7.99 3.66
C GLN A 7 5.63 -6.89 2.91
N LEU A 8 4.99 -6.31 1.89
CA LEU A 8 5.47 -5.11 1.22
C LEU A 8 5.00 -3.90 2.03
N VAL A 9 5.94 -3.03 2.41
CA VAL A 9 5.64 -1.76 3.10
C VAL A 9 6.07 -0.61 2.20
N GLY A 10 5.15 0.31 1.92
CA GLY A 10 5.41 1.50 1.11
C GLY A 10 5.16 2.76 1.94
N TYR A 11 6.14 3.68 1.95
CA TYR A 11 5.96 5.02 2.50
C TYR A 11 5.71 6.03 1.38
N VAL A 12 4.53 6.64 1.38
CA VAL A 12 4.09 7.57 0.34
C VAL A 12 4.35 8.98 0.84
N LEU A 13 5.51 9.53 0.51
CA LEU A 13 5.99 10.83 0.98
C LEU A 13 5.73 11.91 -0.08
N VAL A 14 4.58 12.56 -0.01
CA VAL A 14 4.15 13.57 -0.99
C VAL A 14 3.69 14.86 -0.32
N ASP A 15 3.79 15.98 -1.04
CA ASP A 15 3.14 17.24 -0.65
C ASP A 15 1.77 17.32 -1.33
N LEU A 16 0.71 17.24 -0.55
CA LEU A 16 -0.68 17.25 -1.00
C LEU A 16 -1.08 18.59 -1.63
N ARG A 17 -0.53 19.71 -1.16
CA ARG A 17 -0.83 21.03 -1.71
C ARG A 17 -0.22 21.17 -3.10
N ARG A 18 1.01 20.69 -3.28
CA ARG A 18 1.66 20.66 -4.59
C ARG A 18 0.94 19.76 -5.58
N LEU A 19 0.37 18.65 -5.10
CA LEU A 19 -0.46 17.74 -5.90
C LEU A 19 -1.86 18.28 -6.17
N GLY A 20 -2.32 19.32 -5.45
CA GLY A 20 -3.69 19.81 -5.56
C GLY A 20 -4.74 18.79 -5.08
N MET A 21 -4.36 17.88 -4.18
CA MET A 21 -5.20 16.77 -3.73
C MET A 21 -5.51 16.82 -2.23
N GLY A 22 -6.67 16.31 -1.85
CA GLY A 22 -7.00 16.01 -0.46
C GLY A 22 -6.41 14.69 0.02
N ILE A 23 -6.38 14.49 1.35
CA ILE A 23 -5.91 13.22 1.93
C ILE A 23 -6.79 12.03 1.52
N ARG A 24 -8.09 12.24 1.32
CA ARG A 24 -9.02 11.18 0.88
C ARG A 24 -8.75 10.76 -0.57
N ASP A 25 -8.38 11.70 -1.43
CA ASP A 25 -8.01 11.40 -2.81
C ASP A 25 -6.74 10.55 -2.85
N LEU A 26 -5.75 10.89 -2.01
CA LEU A 26 -4.54 10.07 -1.87
C LEU A 26 -4.84 8.66 -1.34
N VAL A 27 -5.67 8.53 -0.30
CA VAL A 27 -6.09 7.22 0.21
C VAL A 27 -6.76 6.40 -0.90
N THR A 28 -7.68 7.02 -1.63
CA THR A 28 -8.38 6.39 -2.76
C THR A 28 -7.40 5.94 -3.85
N ALA A 29 -6.42 6.77 -4.19
CA ALA A 29 -5.39 6.44 -5.18
C ALA A 29 -4.54 5.23 -4.74
N ILE A 30 -4.15 5.18 -3.45
CA ILE A 30 -3.39 4.05 -2.90
C ILE A 30 -4.23 2.77 -2.89
N GLU A 31 -5.50 2.84 -2.48
CA GLU A 31 -6.37 1.66 -2.47
C GLU A 31 -6.61 1.14 -3.89
N ASN A 32 -6.89 2.04 -4.84
CA ASN A 32 -7.12 1.66 -6.23
C ASN A 32 -5.86 1.10 -6.91
N SER A 33 -4.66 1.60 -6.58
CA SER A 33 -3.43 1.01 -7.12
C SER A 33 -3.21 -0.41 -6.61
N ILE A 34 -3.50 -0.66 -5.33
CA ILE A 34 -3.43 -2.02 -4.77
C ILE A 34 -4.46 -2.93 -5.43
N VAL A 35 -5.71 -2.47 -5.60
CA VAL A 35 -6.76 -3.24 -6.30
C VAL A 35 -6.34 -3.57 -7.73
N ALA A 36 -5.78 -2.61 -8.46
CA ALA A 36 -5.30 -2.83 -9.83
C ALA A 36 -4.18 -3.88 -9.90
N VAL A 37 -3.24 -3.86 -8.96
CA VAL A 37 -2.19 -4.89 -8.84
C VAL A 37 -2.79 -6.26 -8.52
N LEU A 38 -3.70 -6.34 -7.55
CA LEU A 38 -4.35 -7.60 -7.16
C LEU A 38 -5.18 -8.19 -8.31
N ALA A 39 -5.86 -7.35 -9.10
CA ALA A 39 -6.60 -7.79 -10.27
C ALA A 39 -5.70 -8.45 -11.34
N ARG A 40 -4.44 -8.03 -11.48
CA ARG A 40 -3.45 -8.70 -12.36
C ARG A 40 -3.03 -10.08 -11.87
N LEU A 41 -3.30 -10.40 -10.61
CA LEU A 41 -3.04 -11.70 -10.00
C LEU A 41 -4.32 -12.56 -9.89
N ASP A 42 -5.39 -12.15 -10.58
CA ASP A 42 -6.73 -12.73 -10.51
C ASP A 42 -7.33 -12.73 -9.09
N ILE A 43 -6.92 -11.78 -8.24
CA ILE A 43 -7.46 -11.61 -6.89
C ILE A 43 -8.49 -10.48 -6.91
N ALA A 44 -9.76 -10.83 -6.75
CA ALA A 44 -10.85 -9.86 -6.61
C ALA A 44 -10.78 -9.15 -5.24
N ALA A 45 -10.60 -7.83 -5.26
CA ALA A 45 -10.48 -7.02 -4.06
C ALA A 45 -11.10 -5.63 -4.22
N HIS A 46 -11.43 -4.98 -3.11
CA HIS A 46 -12.10 -3.68 -3.08
C HIS A 46 -11.73 -2.85 -1.84
N PRO A 47 -11.77 -1.51 -1.95
CA PRO A 47 -11.72 -0.64 -0.78
C PRO A 47 -13.03 -0.65 -0.01
N ARG A 48 -12.99 -0.15 1.23
CA ARG A 48 -14.17 0.07 2.06
C ARG A 48 -14.26 1.51 2.53
N PRO A 49 -15.39 2.22 2.29
CA PRO A 49 -15.55 3.61 2.72
C PRO A 49 -15.48 3.83 4.24
N ASP A 50 -15.88 2.81 5.01
CA ASP A 50 -15.96 2.85 6.47
C ASP A 50 -14.69 2.37 7.18
N ALA A 51 -13.77 1.71 6.46
CA ALA A 51 -12.56 1.13 7.02
C ALA A 51 -11.41 1.17 5.99
N PRO A 52 -10.47 2.14 6.08
CA PRO A 52 -9.38 2.29 5.11
C PRO A 52 -8.53 1.01 4.98
N GLY A 53 -8.23 0.61 3.76
CA GLY A 53 -7.64 -0.69 3.47
C GLY A 53 -8.18 -1.32 2.20
N VAL A 54 -7.59 -2.44 1.81
CA VAL A 54 -8.10 -3.27 0.72
C VAL A 54 -8.49 -4.64 1.26
N TYR A 55 -9.64 -5.12 0.80
CA TYR A 55 -10.33 -6.31 1.29
C TYR A 55 -10.66 -7.23 0.12
N VAL A 56 -10.54 -8.54 0.34
CA VAL A 56 -11.00 -9.54 -0.65
C VAL A 56 -12.50 -9.79 -0.48
N GLU A 57 -13.11 -10.53 -1.40
CA GLU A 57 -14.55 -10.80 -1.42
C GLU A 57 -15.09 -11.42 -0.12
N SER A 58 -14.30 -12.26 0.57
CA SER A 58 -14.69 -12.83 1.87
C SER A 58 -14.79 -11.80 3.00
N GLY A 59 -14.34 -10.55 2.77
CA GLY A 59 -14.24 -9.50 3.77
C GLY A 59 -12.93 -9.48 4.54
N ALA A 60 -12.02 -10.44 4.29
CA ALA A 60 -10.69 -10.45 4.91
C ALA A 60 -9.81 -9.32 4.36
N LYS A 61 -9.03 -8.68 5.23
CA LYS A 61 -8.18 -7.55 4.87
C LYS A 61 -6.83 -8.03 4.34
N ILE A 62 -6.47 -7.61 3.12
CA ILE A 62 -5.21 -7.97 2.46
C ILE A 62 -4.17 -6.85 2.51
N ALA A 63 -4.61 -5.59 2.57
CA ALA A 63 -3.73 -4.44 2.71
C ALA A 63 -4.23 -3.45 3.76
N GLN A 64 -3.28 -2.82 4.46
CA GLN A 64 -3.55 -1.81 5.48
C GLN A 64 -2.99 -0.47 5.02
N LEU A 65 -3.71 0.61 5.35
CA LEU A 65 -3.29 1.97 5.08
C LEU A 65 -3.25 2.74 6.40
N GLY A 66 -2.24 3.58 6.56
CA GLY A 66 -2.10 4.49 7.67
C GLY A 66 -1.28 5.67 7.21
N LEU A 67 -1.89 6.86 7.20
CA LEU A 67 -1.25 8.10 6.78
C LEU A 67 -1.32 9.13 7.90
N ARG A 68 -0.28 9.95 8.00
CA ARG A 68 -0.28 11.16 8.82
C ARG A 68 0.06 12.35 7.93
N VAL A 69 -0.67 13.44 8.09
CA VAL A 69 -0.37 14.70 7.39
C VAL A 69 0.19 15.72 8.37
N ARG A 70 1.31 16.35 8.02
CA ARG A 70 1.88 17.49 8.76
C ARG A 70 2.39 18.51 7.77
N ARG A 71 1.92 19.76 7.89
CA ARG A 71 2.29 20.88 7.00
C ARG A 71 2.07 20.60 5.51
N GLY A 72 1.02 19.84 5.18
CA GLY A 72 0.69 19.45 3.80
C GLY A 72 1.45 18.23 3.27
N SER A 73 2.47 17.74 3.99
CA SER A 73 3.23 16.55 3.60
C SER A 73 2.73 15.29 4.31
N THR A 74 2.78 14.16 3.62
CA THR A 74 2.34 12.85 4.12
C THR A 74 3.50 12.05 4.70
N PHE A 75 3.18 11.24 5.71
CA PHE A 75 4.06 10.28 6.37
C PHE A 75 3.34 8.93 6.42
N HIS A 76 4.13 7.87 6.56
CA HIS A 76 3.67 6.48 6.49
C HIS A 76 3.12 6.15 5.09
N GLY A 77 2.15 5.24 4.98
CA GLY A 77 1.68 4.77 3.69
C GLY A 77 0.83 3.51 3.81
N LEU A 78 1.30 2.44 3.17
CA LEU A 78 0.58 1.19 3.01
C LEU A 78 1.42 -0.01 3.43
N SER A 79 0.73 -1.10 3.75
CA SER A 79 1.32 -2.43 3.79
C SER A 79 0.43 -3.43 3.06
N LEU A 80 1.03 -4.25 2.18
CA LEU A 80 0.38 -5.31 1.42
C LEU A 80 0.95 -6.66 1.86
N ASN A 81 0.07 -7.57 2.29
CA ASN A 81 0.46 -8.90 2.72
C ASN A 81 0.69 -9.81 1.50
N ILE A 82 1.90 -10.35 1.36
CA ILE A 82 2.29 -11.20 0.22
C ILE A 82 2.27 -12.68 0.62
N ASP A 83 3.15 -13.06 1.54
CA ASP A 83 3.29 -14.43 2.06
C ASP A 83 3.88 -14.35 3.47
N MET A 84 3.05 -14.01 4.45
CA MET A 84 3.49 -13.73 5.81
C MET A 84 2.82 -14.63 6.85
N ASP A 85 3.43 -14.73 8.04
CA ASP A 85 2.77 -15.34 9.20
C ASP A 85 1.64 -14.44 9.69
N LEU A 86 0.40 -14.78 9.32
CA LEU A 86 -0.79 -14.04 9.73
C LEU A 86 -1.20 -14.31 11.19
N SER A 87 -0.62 -15.30 11.88
CA SER A 87 -0.96 -15.60 13.28
C SER A 87 -0.62 -14.44 14.23
N VAL A 88 0.29 -13.56 13.83
CA VAL A 88 0.63 -12.32 14.55
C VAL A 88 -0.57 -11.39 14.70
N PHE A 89 -1.47 -11.35 13.71
CA PHE A 89 -2.65 -10.48 13.76
C PHE A 89 -3.71 -10.99 14.75
N GLN A 90 -3.70 -12.28 15.09
CA GLN A 90 -4.56 -12.85 16.14
C GLN A 90 -4.13 -12.43 17.55
N ARG A 91 -2.88 -11.99 17.71
CA ARG A 91 -2.29 -11.59 19.00
C ARG A 91 -2.40 -10.08 19.27
N ILE A 92 -3.00 -9.33 18.35
CA ILE A 92 -3.20 -7.87 18.46
C ILE A 92 -4.66 -7.54 18.18
N ASN A 93 -5.10 -6.34 18.53
CA ASN A 93 -6.37 -5.77 18.05
C ASN A 93 -6.06 -4.83 16.87
N PRO A 94 -5.91 -5.35 15.63
CA PRO A 94 -5.63 -4.49 14.49
C PRO A 94 -6.83 -3.57 14.25
N CYS A 95 -6.56 -2.27 14.12
CA CYS A 95 -7.57 -1.26 13.77
C CYS A 95 -8.74 -1.09 14.76
N GLY A 96 -8.63 -1.56 16.01
CA GLY A 96 -9.68 -1.37 17.03
C GLY A 96 -10.94 -2.23 16.85
N HIS A 97 -10.96 -3.12 15.84
CA HIS A 97 -12.04 -4.06 15.59
C HIS A 97 -11.61 -5.47 16.03
N GLN A 98 -12.30 -6.02 17.03
CA GLN A 98 -12.10 -7.42 17.41
C GLN A 98 -12.57 -8.32 16.27
N GLY A 99 -11.74 -9.29 15.88
CA GLY A 99 -12.11 -10.33 14.92
C GLY A 99 -12.01 -9.97 13.43
N MET A 100 -11.37 -8.86 13.06
CA MET A 100 -11.14 -8.58 11.63
C MET A 100 -10.17 -9.61 11.04
N GLU A 101 -10.67 -10.44 10.13
CA GLU A 101 -9.86 -11.41 9.40
C GLU A 101 -8.85 -10.70 8.49
N VAL A 102 -7.68 -11.30 8.36
CA VAL A 102 -6.60 -10.85 7.49
C VAL A 102 -6.21 -11.98 6.55
N THR A 103 -5.77 -11.62 5.35
CA THR A 103 -5.29 -12.56 4.33
C THR A 103 -4.03 -12.02 3.65
N ASP A 104 -3.47 -12.79 2.73
CA ASP A 104 -2.32 -12.43 1.90
C ASP A 104 -2.43 -13.00 0.50
N ILE A 105 -1.59 -12.51 -0.43
CA ILE A 105 -1.61 -12.95 -1.84
C ILE A 105 -1.44 -14.47 -1.95
N ARG A 106 -0.53 -15.06 -1.16
CA ARG A 106 -0.24 -16.50 -1.18
C ARG A 106 -1.48 -17.38 -0.94
N ARG A 107 -2.40 -16.92 -0.07
CA ARG A 107 -3.67 -17.62 0.23
C ARG A 107 -4.79 -17.32 -0.75
N GLN A 108 -4.68 -16.26 -1.54
CA GLN A 108 -5.72 -15.83 -2.48
C GLN A 108 -5.45 -16.23 -3.92
N SER A 109 -4.22 -16.61 -4.26
CA SER A 109 -3.85 -17.08 -5.60
C SER A 109 -3.32 -18.52 -5.57
N ALA A 110 -3.67 -19.28 -6.60
CA ALA A 110 -3.10 -20.60 -6.87
C ALA A 110 -1.79 -20.52 -7.67
N ALA A 111 -1.46 -19.35 -8.23
CA ALA A 111 -0.22 -19.11 -8.95
C ALA A 111 0.97 -18.98 -8.00
N GLU A 112 2.16 -19.17 -8.54
CA GLU A 112 3.39 -18.85 -7.81
C GLU A 112 3.43 -17.35 -7.48
N PRO A 113 3.80 -16.97 -6.25
CA PRO A 113 3.84 -15.56 -5.88
C PRO A 113 4.88 -14.81 -6.69
N LEU A 114 4.51 -13.64 -7.22
CA LEU A 114 5.50 -12.72 -7.76
C LEU A 114 6.50 -12.30 -6.68
N SER A 115 7.71 -11.99 -7.11
CA SER A 115 8.71 -11.43 -6.20
C SER A 115 8.24 -10.08 -5.63
N GLN A 116 8.74 -9.75 -4.44
CA GLN A 116 8.46 -8.45 -3.82
C GLN A 116 8.86 -7.27 -4.72
N ASN A 117 9.92 -7.42 -5.52
CA ASN A 117 10.37 -6.39 -6.47
C ASN A 117 9.38 -6.19 -7.61
N GLU A 118 8.84 -7.26 -8.18
CA GLU A 118 7.81 -7.17 -9.22
C GLU A 118 6.54 -6.49 -8.70
N LEU A 119 6.09 -6.87 -7.50
CA LEU A 119 4.93 -6.23 -6.86
C LEU A 119 5.19 -4.75 -6.55
N THR A 120 6.41 -4.40 -6.13
CA THR A 120 6.82 -3.01 -5.91
C THR A 120 6.79 -2.21 -7.22
N GLY A 121 7.33 -2.77 -8.31
CA GLY A 121 7.30 -2.16 -9.62
C GLY A 121 5.88 -1.92 -10.14
N MET A 122 5.00 -2.92 -10.03
CA MET A 122 3.60 -2.76 -10.41
C MET A 122 2.89 -1.71 -9.57
N LEU A 123 2.99 -1.80 -8.24
CA LEU A 123 2.29 -0.90 -7.32
C LEU A 123 2.76 0.55 -7.45
N SER A 124 4.06 0.77 -7.57
CA SER A 124 4.63 2.11 -7.77
C SER A 124 4.19 2.72 -9.09
N THR A 125 4.14 1.93 -10.17
CA THR A 125 3.67 2.37 -11.48
C THR A 125 2.20 2.77 -11.45
N GLU A 126 1.34 1.91 -10.91
CA GLU A 126 -0.11 2.19 -10.79
C GLU A 126 -0.37 3.42 -9.91
N LEU A 127 0.29 3.51 -8.75
CA LEU A 127 0.15 4.66 -7.86
C LEU A 127 0.65 5.95 -8.52
N ALA A 128 1.83 5.94 -9.14
CA ALA A 128 2.37 7.10 -9.81
C ALA A 128 1.43 7.62 -10.91
N GLY A 129 0.86 6.72 -11.72
CA GLY A 129 -0.13 7.06 -12.73
C GLY A 129 -1.37 7.75 -12.14
N LEU A 130 -1.93 7.20 -11.06
CA LEU A 130 -3.07 7.79 -10.36
C LEU A 130 -2.76 9.15 -9.70
N LEU A 131 -1.50 9.39 -9.35
CA LEU A 131 -1.02 10.67 -8.83
C LEU A 131 -0.60 11.67 -9.93
N GLY A 132 -0.70 11.29 -11.20
CA GLY A 132 -0.31 12.14 -12.34
C GLY A 132 1.20 12.21 -12.61
N TYR A 133 1.99 11.32 -12.03
CA TYR A 133 3.42 11.22 -12.30
C TYR A 133 3.68 10.31 -13.51
N LEU A 134 4.11 10.90 -14.63
CA LEU A 134 4.41 10.18 -15.88
C LEU A 134 5.84 9.62 -15.94
N HIS A 135 6.71 10.09 -15.05
CA HIS A 135 8.10 9.70 -15.00
C HIS A 135 8.47 9.27 -13.59
N CYS A 136 8.77 7.99 -13.44
CA CYS A 136 9.30 7.42 -12.21
C CYS A 136 10.78 7.09 -12.41
N ARG A 137 11.60 7.44 -11.43
CA ARG A 137 12.99 7.04 -11.37
C ARG A 137 13.19 6.20 -10.13
N GLU A 138 13.62 4.96 -10.31
CA GLU A 138 14.08 4.15 -9.20
C GLU A 138 15.41 4.70 -8.68
N VAL A 139 15.52 4.80 -7.36
CA VAL A 139 16.69 5.35 -6.69
C VAL A 139 17.07 4.40 -5.56
N SER A 140 18.29 3.88 -5.59
CA SER A 140 18.88 3.15 -4.46
C SER A 140 19.63 4.10 -3.53
N GLU A 141 20.02 3.64 -2.33
CA GLU A 141 20.74 4.45 -1.34
C GLU A 141 21.97 5.20 -1.89
N HIS A 142 22.56 4.71 -2.99
CA HIS A 142 23.74 5.29 -3.64
C HIS A 142 23.41 6.35 -4.70
N SER A 143 22.14 6.73 -4.86
CA SER A 143 21.67 7.56 -5.99
C SER A 143 20.69 8.66 -5.57
N LEU A 144 20.54 8.92 -4.27
CA LEU A 144 19.72 10.03 -3.79
C LEU A 144 20.32 11.35 -4.31
N PRO A 145 19.51 12.23 -4.92
CA PRO A 145 19.98 13.55 -5.31
C PRO A 145 20.46 14.31 -4.08
N ASP A 146 21.57 15.02 -4.22
CA ASP A 146 22.13 15.82 -3.13
C ASP A 146 21.09 16.83 -2.64
N ALA A 147 20.81 16.80 -1.34
CA ALA A 147 19.80 17.64 -0.69
C ALA A 147 20.26 19.10 -0.53
N SER A 148 21.48 19.42 -0.98
CA SER A 148 22.11 20.75 -0.88
C SER A 148 21.51 21.83 -1.80
N GLY A 149 20.58 21.49 -2.70
CA GLY A 149 20.09 22.40 -3.75
C GLY A 149 18.65 22.90 -3.66
N VAL A 150 17.89 22.60 -2.59
CA VAL A 150 16.48 23.05 -2.47
C VAL A 150 16.25 23.77 -1.15
N LEU A 151 16.57 25.06 -1.13
CA LEU A 151 16.03 26.07 -0.21
C LEU A 151 15.65 27.32 -0.99
#